data_AF-A0A3M9Z4Y9-F1
#
_entry.id   AF-A0A3M9Z4Y9-F1
#
_cell.length_a   1.000
_cell.length_b   1.000
_cell.length_c   1.000
_cell.angle_alpha   90.00
_cell.angle_beta   90.00
_cell.angle_gamma   90.00
#
_symmetry.space_group_name_H-M   'P 1'
#
loop_
_entity.id
_entity.type
_entity.pdbx_description
1 polymer ?
#
loop_
_entity_poly.entity_id
_entity_poly.type
_entity_poly.pdbx_seq_one_letter_code
_entity_poly.pdbx_strand_id
1 'polypeptide(L)'
;MSDTDQSVQVTVLIPKDVYRQVTETAAGEHRQIEDFLGVLIAEGLASHVTVRQIMETVSAQYRDRLELTGHLGQPPNEVLQHLQDLREQIADELYPD
;
A
#
# COMPACT_ATOMS: atom_id res chain seq x y z
N MET A 1 -22.87 -9.58 29.81
CA MET A 1 -23.79 -9.58 28.65
C MET A 1 -22.88 -9.57 27.44
N SER A 2 -22.89 -10.66 26.66
CA SER A 2 -21.78 -11.03 25.78
C SER A 2 -21.84 -10.30 24.44
N ASP A 3 -20.75 -9.64 24.10
CA ASP A 3 -20.51 -8.81 22.92
C ASP A 3 -20.11 -9.64 21.69
N THR A 4 -20.74 -10.82 21.51
CA THR A 4 -20.27 -11.86 20.57
C THR A 4 -21.01 -11.86 19.23
N ASP A 5 -21.97 -10.95 19.01
CA ASP A 5 -23.00 -11.15 17.99
C ASP A 5 -23.18 -10.00 16.98
N GLN A 6 -22.13 -9.21 16.73
CA GLN A 6 -22.17 -8.14 15.71
C GLN A 6 -21.59 -8.58 14.36
N SER A 7 -22.06 -9.71 13.83
CA SER A 7 -21.78 -10.07 12.42
C SER A 7 -22.92 -9.60 11.53
N VAL A 8 -22.58 -9.07 10.35
CA VAL A 8 -23.56 -8.65 9.32
C VAL A 8 -23.42 -9.60 8.14
N GLN A 9 -24.55 -10.17 7.70
CA GLN A 9 -24.57 -11.04 6.53
C GLN A 9 -24.42 -10.21 5.25
N VAL A 10 -23.42 -10.53 4.44
CA VAL A 10 -23.17 -9.89 3.14
C VAL A 10 -23.21 -10.97 2.06
N THR A 11 -23.94 -10.72 0.97
CA THR A 11 -23.93 -11.59 -0.21
C THR A 11 -22.99 -11.00 -1.25
N VAL A 12 -22.00 -11.77 -1.69
CA VAL A 12 -21.00 -11.35 -2.67
C VAL A 12 -21.00 -12.30 -3.85
N LEU A 13 -20.96 -11.75 -5.06
CA LEU A 13 -20.76 -12.53 -6.29
C LEU A 13 -19.26 -12.60 -6.57
N ILE A 14 -18.70 -13.81 -6.53
CA ILE A 14 -17.28 -14.07 -6.75
C ILE A 14 -17.11 -14.81 -8.09
N PRO A 15 -16.13 -14.44 -8.93
CA PRO A 15 -15.81 -15.20 -10.14
C PRO A 15 -15.53 -16.67 -9.83
N LYS A 16 -15.99 -17.58 -10.70
CA LYS A 16 -15.88 -19.03 -10.50
C LYS A 16 -14.43 -19.50 -10.32
N ASP A 17 -13.49 -18.88 -11.00
CA ASP A 17 -12.08 -19.25 -10.93
C ASP A 17 -11.47 -18.90 -9.57
N VAL A 18 -11.82 -17.72 -9.03
CA VAL A 18 -11.43 -17.29 -7.68
C VAL A 18 -12.07 -18.18 -6.64
N TYR A 19 -13.37 -18.49 -6.77
CA TYR A 19 -14.05 -19.41 -5.85
C TYR A 19 -13.36 -20.78 -5.81
N ARG A 20 -12.97 -21.31 -6.97
CA ARG A 20 -12.24 -22.59 -7.05
C ARG A 20 -10.91 -22.55 -6.31
N GLN A 21 -10.10 -21.52 -6.56
CA GLN A 21 -8.81 -21.35 -5.91
C GLN A 21 -8.95 -21.23 -4.39
N VAL A 22 -9.93 -20.45 -3.91
CA VAL A 22 -10.23 -20.31 -2.48
C VAL A 22 -10.66 -21.65 -1.89
N THR A 23 -11.50 -22.42 -2.59
CA THR A 23 -11.96 -23.74 -2.13
C THR A 23 -10.81 -24.73 -2.00
N GLU A 24 -9.93 -24.80 -3.01
CA GLU A 24 -8.74 -25.68 -2.99
C GLU A 24 -7.78 -25.31 -1.85
N THR A 25 -7.59 -24.01 -1.60
CA THR A 25 -6.72 -23.50 -0.54
C THR A 25 -7.30 -23.77 0.84
N ALA A 26 -8.59 -23.50 1.04
CA ALA A 26 -9.31 -23.80 2.29
C ALA A 26 -9.29 -25.30 2.61
N ALA A 27 -9.45 -26.16 1.59
CA ALA A 27 -9.35 -27.60 1.75
C ALA A 27 -7.94 -28.04 2.18
N GLY A 28 -6.89 -27.45 1.59
CA GLY A 28 -5.50 -27.70 2.00
C GLY A 28 -5.22 -27.29 3.46
N GLU A 29 -5.86 -26.22 3.92
CA GLU A 29 -5.74 -25.71 5.29
C GLU A 29 -6.72 -26.32 6.29
N HIS A 30 -7.56 -27.28 5.87
CA HIS A 30 -8.61 -27.90 6.68
C HIS A 30 -9.58 -26.87 7.31
N ARG A 31 -9.89 -25.79 6.57
CA ARG A 31 -10.81 -24.73 7.01
C ARG A 31 -12.11 -24.77 6.21
N GLN A 32 -13.20 -24.34 6.85
CA GLN A 32 -14.44 -24.06 6.13
C GLN A 32 -14.23 -22.86 5.20
N ILE A 33 -14.88 -22.89 4.04
CA ILE A 33 -14.68 -21.86 3.01
C ILE A 33 -15.21 -20.51 3.49
N GLU A 34 -16.28 -20.49 4.28
CA GLU A 34 -16.89 -19.29 4.85
C GLU A 34 -15.92 -18.61 5.83
N ASP A 35 -15.33 -19.38 6.74
CA ASP A 35 -14.35 -18.88 7.70
C ASP A 35 -13.09 -18.37 6.99
N PHE A 36 -12.63 -19.11 5.98
CA PHE A 36 -11.46 -18.74 5.20
C PHE A 36 -11.69 -17.46 4.38
N LEU A 37 -12.87 -17.30 3.77
CA LEU A 37 -13.27 -16.06 3.10
C LEU A 37 -13.32 -14.88 4.08
N GLY A 38 -13.84 -15.10 5.29
CA GLY A 38 -13.84 -14.07 6.33
C GLY A 38 -12.43 -13.58 6.67
N VAL A 39 -11.48 -14.51 6.82
CA VAL A 39 -10.06 -14.19 7.06
C VAL A 39 -9.46 -13.44 5.87
N LEU A 40 -9.66 -13.90 4.64
CA LEU A 40 -9.13 -13.23 3.45
C LEU A 40 -9.66 -11.80 3.28
N ILE A 41 -10.94 -11.56 3.61
CA ILE A 41 -11.52 -10.22 3.58
C ILE A 41 -10.85 -9.33 4.65
N ALA A 42 -10.68 -9.83 5.88
CA ALA A 42 -10.04 -9.09 6.95
C ALA A 42 -8.57 -8.75 6.61
N GLU A 43 -7.82 -9.72 6.09
CA GLU A 43 -6.43 -9.55 5.67
C GLU A 43 -6.30 -8.58 4.50
N GLY A 44 -7.17 -8.70 3.49
CA GLY A 44 -7.21 -7.77 2.36
C GLY A 44 -7.50 -6.33 2.79
N LEU A 45 -8.46 -6.13 3.71
CA LEU A 45 -8.76 -4.81 4.27
C LEU A 45 -7.60 -4.24 5.08
N ALA A 46 -6.97 -5.07 5.94
CA ALA A 46 -5.80 -4.66 6.70
C ALA A 46 -4.65 -4.24 5.78
N SER A 47 -4.36 -5.03 4.74
CA SER A 47 -3.34 -4.70 3.75
C SER A 47 -3.64 -3.38 3.03
N HIS A 48 -4.89 -3.12 2.65
CA HIS A 48 -5.29 -1.86 2.04
C HIS A 48 -5.07 -0.66 2.99
N VAL A 49 -5.41 -0.81 4.26
CA VAL A 49 -5.17 0.23 5.28
C VAL A 49 -3.67 0.47 5.47
N THR A 50 -2.85 -0.58 5.55
CA THR A 50 -1.40 -0.47 5.71
C THR A 50 -0.75 0.23 4.51
N VAL A 51 -1.12 -0.14 3.28
CA VAL A 51 -0.60 0.51 2.07
C VAL A 51 -0.95 2.00 2.05
N ARG A 52 -2.19 2.35 2.41
CA ARG A 52 -2.60 3.75 2.51
C ARG A 52 -1.79 4.51 3.57
N GLN A 53 -1.61 3.93 4.75
CA GLN A 53 -0.83 4.54 5.84
C GLN A 53 0.65 4.73 5.46
N ILE A 54 1.25 3.76 4.77
CA ILE A 54 2.62 3.86 4.26
C ILE A 54 2.70 5.02 3.26
N MET A 55 1.77 5.09 2.31
CA MET A 55 1.73 6.18 1.32
C MET A 55 1.50 7.55 1.95
N GLU A 56 0.63 7.64 2.95
CA GLU A 56 0.40 8.87 3.72
C GLU A 56 1.67 9.29 4.47
N THR A 57 2.38 8.34 5.08
CA THR A 57 3.66 8.58 5.79
C THR A 57 4.75 9.06 4.84
N VAL A 58 4.94 8.38 3.71
CA VAL A 58 5.93 8.77 2.68
C VAL A 58 5.59 10.15 2.11
N SER A 59 4.30 10.41 1.87
CA SER A 59 3.83 11.71 1.36
C SER A 59 4.01 12.84 2.38
N ALA A 60 3.89 12.55 3.68
CA ALA A 60 4.17 13.51 4.74
C ALA A 60 5.68 13.80 4.83
N GLN A 61 6.51 12.76 4.90
CA GLN A 61 7.97 12.90 4.94
C GLN A 61 8.52 13.66 3.72
N TYR A 62 7.96 13.40 2.54
CA TYR A 62 8.33 14.13 1.33
C TYR A 62 7.96 15.62 1.41
N ARG A 63 6.75 15.93 1.91
CA ARG A 63 6.33 17.33 2.13
C ARG A 63 7.20 18.03 3.17
N ASP A 64 7.46 17.40 4.31
CA ASP A 64 8.33 17.96 5.35
C ASP A 64 9.73 18.26 4.79
N ARG A 65 10.27 17.34 3.96
CA ARG A 65 11.56 17.54 3.30
C ARG A 65 11.52 18.70 2.30
N LEU A 66 10.48 18.78 1.47
CA LEU A 66 10.31 19.91 0.54
C LEU A 66 10.18 21.25 1.27
N GLU A 67 9.53 21.27 2.44
CA GLU A 67 9.43 22.45 3.29
C GLU A 67 10.80 22.89 3.80
N LEU A 68 11.57 21.95 4.36
CA LEU A 68 12.92 22.20 4.87
C LEU A 68 13.88 22.71 3.80
N THR A 69 13.72 22.26 2.56
CA THR A 69 14.53 22.69 1.42
C THR A 69 13.96 23.91 0.69
N GLY A 70 12.82 24.45 1.11
CA GLY A 70 12.17 25.61 0.47
C GLY A 70 11.52 25.33 -0.90
N HIS A 71 11.30 24.06 -1.23
CA HIS A 71 10.79 23.60 -2.53
C HIS A 71 9.28 23.24 -2.49
N LEU A 72 8.59 23.42 -1.37
CA LEU A 72 7.18 23.03 -1.18
C LEU A 72 6.20 23.69 -2.17
N GLY A 73 6.58 24.84 -2.75
CA GLY A 73 5.79 25.55 -3.75
C GLY A 73 6.26 25.39 -5.20
N GLN A 74 7.33 24.62 -5.45
CA GLN A 74 7.85 24.42 -6.81
C GLN A 74 7.07 23.32 -7.54
N PRO A 75 6.80 23.48 -8.84
CA PRO A 75 6.21 22.42 -9.63
C PRO A 75 7.15 21.20 -9.63
N PRO A 76 6.61 19.96 -9.61
CA PRO A 76 7.41 18.73 -9.51
C PRO A 76 8.54 18.63 -10.53
N ASN A 77 8.32 19.18 -11.72
CA ASN A 77 9.24 19.17 -12.84
C ASN A 77 10.53 19.96 -12.52
N GLU A 78 10.40 21.09 -11.83
CA GLU A 78 11.55 21.92 -11.41
C GLU A 78 12.36 21.23 -10.33
N VAL A 79 11.70 20.55 -9.39
CA VAL A 79 12.39 19.75 -8.34
C VAL A 79 13.17 18.60 -8.97
N LEU A 80 12.58 17.89 -9.93
CA LEU A 80 13.25 16.79 -10.64
C LEU A 80 14.44 17.28 -11.47
N GLN A 81 14.29 18.42 -12.16
CA GLN A 81 15.37 19.05 -12.90
C GLN A 81 16.53 19.43 -11.96
N HIS A 82 16.23 20.07 -10.83
CA HIS A 82 17.23 20.45 -9.84
C HIS A 82 17.98 19.23 -9.27
N LEU A 83 17.27 18.13 -8.97
CA LEU A 83 17.91 16.89 -8.52
C LEU A 83 18.80 16.26 -9.58
N GLN A 84 18.43 16.38 -10.85
CA GLN A 84 19.24 15.89 -11.96
C GLN A 84 20.53 16.72 -12.10
N ASP A 85 20.43 18.05 -12.06
CA ASP A 85 21.58 18.95 -12.10
C ASP A 85 22.53 18.70 -10.93
N LEU A 86 21.99 18.51 -9.73
CA LEU A 86 22.77 18.21 -8.52
C LEU A 86 23.50 16.87 -8.63
N ARG A 87 22.85 15.85 -9.22
CA ARG A 87 23.46 14.54 -9.47
C ARG A 87 24.64 14.66 -10.45
N GLU A 88 24.49 15.46 -11.49
CA GLU A 88 25.52 15.67 -12.51
C GLU A 88 26.72 16.42 -11.92
N GLN A 89 26.46 17.44 -11.11
CA GLN A 89 27.50 18.17 -10.39
C GLN A 89 28.31 17.29 -9.42
N ILE A 90 27.63 16.40 -8.66
CA ILE A 90 28.29 15.42 -7.78
C ILE A 90 29.10 14.41 -8.60
N ALA A 91 28.58 13.98 -9.76
CA ALA A 91 29.28 13.04 -10.62
C ALA A 91 30.59 13.64 -11.17
N ASP A 92 30.56 14.91 -11.60
CA ASP A 92 31.74 15.64 -12.07
C ASP A 92 32.79 15.84 -10.97
N GLU A 93 32.35 16.03 -9.71
CA GLU A 93 33.25 16.14 -8.55
C GLU A 93 33.90 14.79 -8.16
N LEU A 94 33.15 13.68 -8.28
CA LEU A 94 33.61 12.35 -7.89
C LEU A 94 34.39 11.63 -8.99
N TYR A 95 34.12 11.95 -10.26
CA TYR A 95 34.74 11.36 -11.43
C TYR A 95 35.12 12.44 -12.45
N PRO A 96 36.13 13.28 -12.14
CA PRO A 96 36.66 14.23 -13.10
C PRO A 96 37.40 13.48 -14.22
N ASP A 97 37.24 13.95 -15.47
CA ASP A 97 37.94 13.44 -16.66
C ASP A 97 39.47 13.43 -16.51
#